data_AF-A0A318HP18-F1
#
_entry.id   AF-A0A318HP18-F1
#
_cell.length_a   1.000
_cell.length_b   1.000
_cell.length_c   1.000
_cell.angle_alpha   90.00
_cell.angle_beta   90.00
_cell.angle_gamma   90.00
#
_symmetry.space_group_name_H-M   'P 1'
#
loop_
_entity.id
_entity.type
_entity.pdbx_description
1 polymer ?
#
loop_
_entity_poly.entity_id
_entity_poly.type
_entity_poly.pdbx_seq_one_letter_code
_entity_poly.pdbx_strand_id
1 'polypeptide(L)'
;MGQISVAFPEDIELEEDHEMRFQAQMEDAPKYHLEMMFEAFHGIFEEWVNQIDIDAQPVVLPHFDRNGMFLSFNYTETLETLYRIPKAQINYIHGRRNCNQRLVVGHINNLNGNDFLSEDPMIYEYEAYDNIAEVVNEQQKNISEIISDNAKYWSSLTNIDKIVIYGHSLSDIDLDYFVEIAKHVTPDVQWFFSIYYNNPQERDKEISRVKDFISKLKLDASNCQTFTL
;
A
#
# COMPACT_ATOMS: atom_id res chain seq x y z
N MET A 1 -13.65 -3.93 -79.07
CA MET A 1 -14.54 -3.18 -78.16
C MET A 1 -14.42 -3.84 -76.79
N GLY A 2 -13.71 -3.22 -75.86
CA GLY A 2 -13.67 -3.68 -74.47
C GLY A 2 -14.74 -2.93 -73.68
N GLN A 3 -15.62 -3.67 -72.99
CA GLN A 3 -16.52 -3.07 -72.00
C GLN A 3 -15.83 -3.15 -70.63
N ILE A 4 -15.78 -2.01 -69.94
CA ILE A 4 -15.47 -1.91 -68.52
C ILE A 4 -16.81 -1.75 -67.81
N SER A 5 -17.14 -2.67 -66.91
CA SER A 5 -18.23 -2.47 -65.95
C SER A 5 -17.66 -1.79 -64.72
N VAL A 6 -18.25 -0.66 -64.34
CA VAL A 6 -18.02 0.01 -63.06
C VAL A 6 -19.11 -0.49 -62.13
N ALA A 7 -18.71 -1.24 -61.08
CA ALA A 7 -19.60 -1.57 -59.98
C ALA A 7 -19.70 -0.38 -59.03
N PHE A 8 -20.90 -0.14 -58.50
CA PHE A 8 -21.18 0.89 -57.50
C PHE A 8 -20.61 0.49 -56.13
N PRO A 9 -20.31 1.47 -55.24
CA PRO A 9 -19.69 1.24 -53.94
C PRO A 9 -20.72 0.74 -52.90
N GLU A 10 -21.44 -0.33 -53.21
CA GLU A 10 -22.41 -0.93 -52.27
C GLU A 10 -21.87 -2.19 -51.56
N ASP A 11 -20.65 -2.65 -51.89
CA ASP A 11 -20.05 -3.85 -51.30
C ASP A 11 -18.75 -3.55 -50.52
N ILE A 12 -18.81 -2.64 -49.55
CA ILE A 12 -17.80 -2.54 -48.49
C ILE A 12 -18.44 -3.03 -47.19
N GLU A 13 -18.70 -4.34 -47.09
CA GLU A 13 -18.93 -5.08 -45.82
C GLU A 13 -17.64 -5.17 -44.98
N LEU A 14 -16.79 -4.14 -45.02
CA LEU A 14 -15.51 -4.10 -44.31
C LEU A 14 -15.53 -3.19 -43.08
N GLU A 15 -16.56 -2.36 -42.86
CA GLU A 15 -16.54 -1.39 -41.75
C GLU A 15 -17.00 -1.95 -40.40
N GLU A 16 -18.05 -2.77 -40.34
CA GLU A 16 -18.59 -3.28 -39.06
C GLU A 16 -17.62 -4.24 -38.35
N ASP A 17 -16.98 -5.14 -39.09
CA ASP A 17 -16.00 -6.09 -38.56
C ASP A 17 -14.74 -5.39 -38.04
N HIS A 18 -14.34 -4.29 -38.68
CA HIS A 18 -13.20 -3.48 -38.23
C HIS A 18 -13.56 -2.65 -36.99
N GLU A 19 -14.77 -2.08 -36.94
CA GLU A 19 -15.28 -1.33 -35.79
C GLU A 19 -15.47 -2.22 -34.56
N MET A 20 -16.10 -3.39 -34.71
CA MET A 20 -16.25 -4.36 -33.61
C MET A 20 -14.89 -4.84 -33.07
N ARG A 21 -13.90 -5.07 -33.94
CA ARG A 21 -12.54 -5.43 -33.50
C ARG A 21 -11.83 -4.29 -32.81
N PHE A 22 -12.05 -3.05 -33.26
CA PHE A 22 -11.49 -1.87 -32.61
C PHE A 22 -12.08 -1.71 -31.21
N GLN A 23 -13.40 -1.83 -31.06
CA GLN A 23 -14.09 -1.74 -29.77
C GLN A 23 -13.60 -2.81 -28.79
N ALA A 24 -13.56 -4.08 -29.20
CA ALA A 24 -13.04 -5.16 -28.36
C ALA A 24 -11.58 -4.91 -27.91
N GLN A 25 -10.74 -4.34 -28.78
CA GLN A 25 -9.37 -3.96 -28.37
C GLN A 25 -9.37 -2.83 -27.35
N MET A 26 -10.24 -1.83 -27.48
CA MET A 26 -10.35 -0.73 -26.53
C MET A 26 -10.88 -1.19 -25.16
N GLU A 27 -11.75 -2.20 -25.13
CA GLU A 27 -12.32 -2.82 -23.92
C GLU A 27 -11.28 -3.65 -23.15
N ASP A 28 -10.59 -4.56 -23.86
CA ASP A 28 -9.77 -5.60 -23.21
C ASP A 28 -8.29 -5.23 -23.08
N ALA A 29 -7.72 -4.50 -24.05
CA ALA A 29 -6.29 -4.23 -24.05
C ALA A 29 -5.82 -3.50 -22.79
N PRO A 30 -6.52 -2.48 -22.24
CA PRO A 30 -6.06 -1.80 -21.03
C PRO A 30 -5.85 -2.74 -19.84
N LYS A 31 -6.81 -3.65 -19.60
CA LYS A 31 -6.73 -4.66 -18.53
C LYS A 31 -5.53 -5.56 -18.71
N TYR A 32 -5.37 -6.14 -19.90
CA TYR A 32 -4.24 -7.03 -20.19
C TYR A 32 -2.87 -6.33 -19.98
N HIS A 33 -2.75 -5.07 -20.41
CA HIS A 33 -1.51 -4.31 -20.20
C HIS A 33 -1.26 -4.01 -18.72
N LEU A 34 -2.30 -3.65 -17.96
CA LEU A 34 -2.20 -3.40 -16.52
C LEU A 34 -1.81 -4.65 -15.75
N GLU A 35 -2.42 -5.80 -16.05
CA GLU A 35 -2.09 -7.08 -15.43
C GLU A 35 -0.61 -7.43 -15.62
N MET A 36 -0.10 -7.36 -16.86
CA MET A 36 1.32 -7.60 -17.15
C MET A 36 2.24 -6.60 -16.42
N MET A 37 1.84 -5.32 -16.35
CA MET A 37 2.63 -4.30 -15.65
C MET A 37 2.67 -4.55 -14.15
N PHE A 38 1.55 -4.95 -13.53
CA PHE A 38 1.52 -5.27 -12.11
C PHE A 38 2.30 -6.54 -11.79
N GLU A 39 2.22 -7.57 -12.62
CA GLU A 39 3.04 -8.78 -12.48
C GLU A 39 4.53 -8.43 -12.52
N ALA A 40 4.96 -7.64 -13.51
CA ALA A 40 6.33 -7.17 -13.61
C ALA A 40 6.73 -6.30 -12.41
N PHE A 41 5.85 -5.40 -11.96
CA PHE A 41 6.08 -4.55 -10.80
C PHE A 41 6.30 -5.38 -9.53
N HIS A 42 5.46 -6.38 -9.25
CA HIS A 42 5.61 -7.24 -8.08
C HIS A 42 6.92 -8.02 -8.13
N GLY A 43 7.30 -8.55 -9.30
CA GLY A 43 8.58 -9.23 -9.48
C GLY A 43 9.78 -8.31 -9.21
N ILE A 44 9.80 -7.11 -9.82
CA ILE A 44 10.87 -6.12 -9.62
C ILE A 44 10.91 -5.65 -8.16
N PHE A 45 9.74 -5.46 -7.54
CA PHE A 45 9.65 -5.05 -6.15
C PHE A 45 10.24 -6.10 -5.22
N GLU A 46 9.90 -7.38 -5.41
CA GLU A 46 10.46 -8.48 -4.63
C GLU A 46 11.98 -8.60 -4.85
N GLU A 47 12.46 -8.50 -6.09
CA GLU A 47 13.89 -8.47 -6.41
C GLU A 47 14.60 -7.32 -5.70
N TRP A 48 14.03 -6.12 -5.75
CA TRP A 48 14.58 -4.95 -5.07
C TRP A 48 14.65 -5.16 -3.55
N VAL A 49 13.59 -5.64 -2.92
CA VAL A 49 13.58 -5.94 -1.48
C VAL A 49 14.67 -6.97 -1.13
N ASN A 50 14.86 -7.99 -1.97
CA ASN A 50 15.90 -9.01 -1.78
C ASN A 50 17.32 -8.43 -1.90
N GLN A 51 17.51 -7.33 -2.63
CA GLN A 51 18.80 -6.66 -2.80
C GLN A 51 19.14 -5.65 -1.69
N ILE A 52 18.19 -5.30 -0.80
CA ILE A 52 18.44 -4.34 0.27
C ILE A 52 19.55 -4.87 1.19
N ASP A 53 20.65 -4.14 1.26
CA ASP A 53 21.73 -4.46 2.19
C ASP A 53 21.33 -4.08 3.61
N ILE A 54 21.46 -5.04 4.52
CA ILE A 54 21.20 -4.87 5.96
C ILE A 54 22.45 -5.17 6.80
N ASP A 55 23.59 -5.41 6.17
CA ASP A 55 24.90 -5.55 6.83
C ASP A 55 25.45 -4.17 7.21
N ALA A 56 24.76 -3.54 8.15
CA ALA A 56 25.13 -2.26 8.72
C ALA A 56 25.49 -2.41 10.21
N GLN A 57 26.06 -1.38 10.81
CA GLN A 57 26.18 -1.32 12.26
C GLN A 57 24.83 -0.89 12.86
N PRO A 58 24.37 -1.52 13.96
CA PRO A 58 23.12 -1.15 14.59
C PRO A 58 23.24 0.26 15.19
N VAL A 59 22.24 1.10 14.92
CA VAL A 59 22.13 2.41 15.56
C VAL A 59 21.52 2.23 16.95
N VAL A 60 21.97 3.04 17.92
CA VAL A 60 21.33 3.07 19.23
C VAL A 60 19.99 3.76 19.10
N LEU A 61 18.90 2.99 19.19
CA LEU A 61 17.55 3.50 19.09
C LEU A 61 17.05 3.97 20.48
N PRO A 62 16.67 5.25 20.66
CA PRO A 62 16.05 5.72 21.90
C PRO A 62 14.77 4.96 22.20
N HIS A 63 14.52 4.68 23.48
CA HIS A 63 13.33 3.94 23.96
C HIS A 63 13.20 2.48 23.46
N PHE A 64 14.23 1.93 22.82
CA PHE A 64 14.19 0.59 22.25
C PHE A 64 14.38 -0.48 23.33
N ASP A 65 13.41 -1.39 23.46
CA ASP A 65 13.48 -2.55 24.35
C ASP A 65 13.44 -3.84 23.54
N ARG A 66 14.51 -4.64 23.64
CA ARG A 66 14.62 -5.93 22.94
C ARG A 66 13.61 -6.97 23.43
N ASN A 67 13.05 -6.80 24.63
CA ASN A 67 12.02 -7.67 25.17
C ASN A 67 10.60 -7.25 24.76
N GLY A 68 10.46 -6.16 24.00
CA GLY A 68 9.17 -5.67 23.53
C GLY A 68 8.52 -6.54 22.46
N MET A 69 7.35 -6.10 22.01
CA MET A 69 6.63 -6.62 20.85
C MET A 69 6.83 -5.68 19.67
N PHE A 70 6.96 -6.24 18.46
CA PHE A 70 7.28 -5.47 17.27
C PHE A 70 6.25 -5.70 16.18
N LEU A 71 5.64 -4.61 15.70
CA LEU A 71 4.92 -4.57 14.43
C LEU A 71 5.84 -3.95 13.39
N SER A 72 6.20 -4.70 12.35
CA SER A 72 7.10 -4.25 11.30
C SER A 72 6.35 -4.06 9.99
N PHE A 73 6.47 -2.85 9.46
CA PHE A 73 6.05 -2.47 8.11
C PHE A 73 7.17 -2.68 7.07
N ASN A 74 8.38 -2.99 7.54
CA ASN A 74 9.54 -3.26 6.70
C ASN A 74 9.52 -4.69 6.19
N TYR A 75 10.00 -4.89 4.98
CA TYR A 75 10.05 -6.21 4.34
C TYR A 75 11.33 -6.99 4.64
N THR A 76 12.30 -6.40 5.34
CA THR A 76 13.59 -7.04 5.65
C THR A 76 13.64 -7.64 7.06
N GLU A 77 14.52 -8.62 7.24
CA GLU A 77 14.84 -9.26 8.52
C GLU A 77 15.75 -8.40 9.43
N THR A 78 15.76 -7.08 9.28
CA THR A 78 16.65 -6.15 10.01
C THR A 78 16.51 -6.29 11.53
N LEU A 79 15.29 -6.42 12.06
CA LEU A 79 15.08 -6.61 13.50
C LEU A 79 15.71 -7.92 14.01
N GLU A 80 15.64 -9.00 13.21
CA GLU A 80 16.18 -10.31 13.58
C GLU A 80 17.71 -10.35 13.48
N THR A 81 18.26 -9.85 12.38
CA THR A 81 19.69 -9.95 12.07
C THR A 81 20.52 -8.89 12.77
N LEU A 82 20.12 -7.63 12.67
CA LEU A 82 20.88 -6.49 13.15
C LEU A 82 20.62 -6.24 14.64
N TYR A 83 19.35 -6.25 15.06
CA TYR A 83 18.96 -5.99 16.44
C TYR A 83 18.80 -7.24 17.31
N ARG A 84 18.94 -8.44 16.73
CA ARG A 84 18.87 -9.74 17.41
C ARG A 84 17.55 -9.98 18.14
N ILE A 85 16.45 -9.49 17.57
CA ILE A 85 15.12 -9.71 18.09
C ILE A 85 14.61 -11.10 17.63
N PRO A 86 14.18 -11.97 18.56
CA PRO A 86 13.50 -13.22 18.22
C PRO A 86 12.30 -13.03 17.29
N LYS A 87 12.21 -13.83 16.23
CA LYS A 87 11.10 -13.80 15.25
C LYS A 87 9.71 -13.88 15.89
N ALA A 88 9.59 -14.58 17.02
CA ALA A 88 8.33 -14.73 17.76
C ALA A 88 7.80 -13.42 18.36
N GLN A 89 8.65 -12.41 18.52
CA GLN A 89 8.27 -11.08 18.99
C GLN A 89 7.91 -10.13 17.84
N ILE A 90 8.08 -10.55 16.58
CA ILE A 90 7.94 -9.68 15.41
C ILE A 90 6.78 -10.13 14.54
N ASN A 91 5.79 -9.26 14.39
CA ASN A 91 4.77 -9.37 13.38
C ASN A 91 5.18 -8.56 12.13
N TYR A 92 5.35 -9.23 11.00
CA TYR A 92 5.61 -8.60 9.70
C TYR A 92 4.28 -8.42 8.97
N ILE A 93 3.63 -7.28 9.19
CA ILE A 93 2.24 -7.07 8.76
C ILE A 93 2.07 -7.06 7.24
N HIS A 94 3.15 -6.74 6.51
CA HIS A 94 3.21 -6.74 5.06
C HIS A 94 4.05 -7.88 4.47
N GLY A 95 4.36 -8.91 5.27
CA GLY A 95 5.28 -9.96 4.88
C GLY A 95 6.74 -9.53 4.97
N ARG A 96 7.64 -10.48 4.69
CA ARG A 96 9.09 -10.31 4.79
C ARG A 96 9.74 -11.06 3.64
N ARG A 97 10.92 -10.62 3.21
CA ARG A 97 11.75 -11.38 2.26
C ARG A 97 12.26 -12.68 2.87
N ASN A 98 12.75 -13.56 2.01
CA ASN A 98 13.31 -14.86 2.38
C ASN A 98 12.34 -15.73 3.21
N CYS A 99 11.03 -15.53 3.04
CA CYS A 99 10.00 -16.50 3.43
C CYS A 99 9.02 -16.67 2.27
N ASN A 100 8.34 -17.80 2.20
CA ASN A 100 7.38 -18.11 1.14
C ASN A 100 6.06 -17.32 1.32
N GLN A 101 6.13 -16.05 1.68
CA GLN A 101 5.00 -15.15 1.88
C GLN A 101 5.01 -14.08 0.79
N ARG A 102 3.84 -13.80 0.22
CA ARG A 102 3.68 -12.67 -0.70
C ARG A 102 3.91 -11.36 0.07
N LEU A 103 4.71 -10.47 -0.49
CA LEU A 103 4.88 -9.11 0.06
C LEU A 103 3.63 -8.29 -0.24
N VAL A 104 3.09 -7.63 0.78
CA VAL A 104 1.91 -6.79 0.65
C VAL A 104 2.34 -5.38 0.24
N VAL A 105 2.18 -5.06 -1.04
CA VAL A 105 2.41 -3.74 -1.61
C VAL A 105 1.19 -3.33 -2.43
N GLY A 106 0.80 -2.05 -2.37
CA GLY A 106 -0.43 -1.58 -2.99
C GLY A 106 -0.98 -0.28 -2.41
N HIS A 107 -2.17 0.11 -2.86
CA HIS A 107 -2.91 1.29 -2.38
C HIS A 107 -4.15 0.89 -1.57
N ILE A 108 -4.85 1.89 -1.02
CA ILE A 108 -6.06 1.71 -0.20
C ILE A 108 -7.35 2.21 -0.87
N ASN A 109 -7.23 2.89 -2.01
CA ASN A 109 -8.37 3.51 -2.68
C ASN A 109 -9.07 2.51 -3.61
N ASN A 110 -10.40 2.46 -3.55
CA ASN A 110 -11.24 1.85 -4.58
C ASN A 110 -11.47 2.84 -5.71
N LEU A 111 -11.28 2.36 -6.93
CA LEU A 111 -11.70 3.05 -8.15
C LEU A 111 -13.08 2.55 -8.57
N ASN A 112 -13.88 3.48 -9.07
CA ASN A 112 -15.11 3.19 -9.81
C ASN A 112 -14.87 3.64 -11.25
N GLY A 113 -15.01 2.74 -12.23
CA GLY A 113 -14.78 3.05 -13.63
C GLY A 113 -15.61 4.23 -14.13
N ASN A 114 -16.84 4.34 -13.62
CA ASN A 114 -17.77 5.42 -13.97
C ASN A 114 -17.28 6.83 -13.61
N ASP A 115 -16.35 6.96 -12.64
CA ASP A 115 -15.80 8.25 -12.24
C ASP A 115 -14.90 8.87 -13.34
N PHE A 116 -14.52 8.08 -14.34
CA PHE A 116 -13.58 8.46 -15.41
C PHE A 116 -14.24 8.60 -16.79
N LEU A 117 -15.55 8.39 -16.88
CA LEU A 117 -16.28 8.53 -18.13
C LEU A 117 -16.34 9.99 -18.60
N SER A 118 -16.36 10.17 -19.92
CA SER A 118 -16.62 11.46 -20.55
C SER A 118 -18.10 11.87 -20.41
N GLU A 119 -18.46 13.10 -20.82
CA GLU A 119 -19.86 13.57 -20.77
C GLU A 119 -20.80 12.77 -21.69
N ASP A 120 -20.27 12.17 -22.76
CA ASP A 120 -21.00 11.35 -23.74
C ASP A 120 -20.15 10.12 -24.11
N PRO A 121 -20.06 9.12 -23.21
CA PRO A 121 -19.16 7.99 -23.36
C PRO A 121 -19.68 7.00 -24.40
N MET A 122 -18.77 6.49 -25.23
CA MET A 122 -19.08 5.35 -26.09
C MET A 122 -19.27 4.07 -25.25
N ILE A 123 -20.03 3.10 -25.77
CA ILE A 123 -20.35 1.85 -25.05
C ILE A 123 -19.07 1.15 -24.56
N TYR A 124 -18.04 1.05 -25.40
CA TYR A 124 -16.78 0.40 -25.05
C TYR A 124 -16.02 1.09 -23.91
N GLU A 125 -16.25 2.39 -23.66
CA GLU A 125 -15.57 3.13 -22.58
C GLU A 125 -16.02 2.62 -21.21
N TYR A 126 -17.30 2.27 -21.06
CA TYR A 126 -17.82 1.70 -19.80
C TYR A 126 -17.05 0.43 -19.42
N GLU A 127 -16.97 -0.52 -20.36
CA GLU A 127 -16.28 -1.80 -20.13
C GLU A 127 -14.77 -1.58 -19.93
N ALA A 128 -14.14 -0.71 -20.72
CA ALA A 128 -12.72 -0.39 -20.56
C ALA A 128 -12.40 0.17 -19.17
N TYR A 129 -13.17 1.14 -18.68
CA TYR A 129 -12.92 1.74 -17.37
C TYR A 129 -13.28 0.81 -16.20
N ASP A 130 -14.32 0.00 -16.33
CA ASP A 130 -14.65 -1.03 -15.33
C ASP A 130 -13.55 -2.10 -15.27
N ASN A 131 -13.05 -2.56 -16.41
CA ASN A 131 -11.92 -3.49 -16.51
C ASN A 131 -10.64 -2.90 -15.87
N ILE A 132 -10.35 -1.62 -16.10
CA ILE A 132 -9.21 -0.93 -15.45
C ILE A 132 -9.43 -0.86 -13.93
N ALA A 133 -10.62 -0.46 -13.49
CA ALA A 133 -10.94 -0.33 -12.07
C ALA A 133 -10.83 -1.68 -11.37
N GLU A 134 -11.29 -2.77 -11.98
CA GLU A 134 -11.15 -4.14 -11.47
C GLU A 134 -9.68 -4.49 -11.19
N VAL A 135 -8.82 -4.41 -12.22
CA VAL A 135 -7.40 -4.78 -12.09
C VAL A 135 -6.67 -3.93 -11.06
N VAL A 136 -6.94 -2.62 -11.02
CA VAL A 136 -6.33 -1.72 -10.05
C VAL A 136 -6.83 -2.05 -8.64
N ASN A 137 -8.13 -2.32 -8.48
CA ASN A 137 -8.72 -2.66 -7.19
C ASN A 137 -8.19 -3.99 -6.64
N GLU A 138 -7.85 -4.97 -7.49
CA GLU A 138 -7.18 -6.20 -7.08
C GLU A 138 -5.79 -5.97 -6.48
N GLN A 139 -5.13 -4.84 -6.80
CA GLN A 139 -3.83 -4.47 -6.21
C GLN A 139 -3.97 -3.73 -4.88
N GLN A 140 -5.19 -3.57 -4.37
CA GLN A 140 -5.40 -2.95 -3.08
C GLN A 140 -4.82 -3.80 -1.95
N LYS A 141 -4.30 -3.10 -0.95
CA LYS A 141 -4.07 -3.70 0.35
C LYS A 141 -5.42 -3.92 1.01
N ASN A 142 -5.85 -5.18 1.13
CA ASN A 142 -7.04 -5.50 1.91
C ASN A 142 -6.74 -5.38 3.41
N ILE A 143 -6.65 -4.13 3.90
CA ILE A 143 -6.31 -3.83 5.30
C ILE A 143 -7.28 -4.53 6.25
N SER A 144 -8.56 -4.60 5.91
CA SER A 144 -9.56 -5.25 6.74
C SER A 144 -9.29 -6.74 6.94
N GLU A 145 -8.88 -7.45 5.88
CA GLU A 145 -8.48 -8.85 5.93
C GLU A 145 -7.16 -9.02 6.68
N ILE A 146 -6.16 -8.17 6.42
CA ILE A 146 -4.88 -8.20 7.13
C ILE A 146 -5.09 -8.00 8.64
N ILE A 147 -5.94 -7.05 9.04
CA ILE A 147 -6.31 -6.86 10.44
C ILE A 147 -6.97 -8.12 11.00
N SER A 148 -7.92 -8.71 10.28
CA SER A 148 -8.61 -9.94 10.71
C SER A 148 -7.65 -11.11 10.93
N ASP A 149 -6.75 -11.37 9.97
CA ASP A 149 -5.76 -12.44 10.04
C ASP A 149 -4.76 -12.27 11.20
N ASN A 150 -4.57 -11.02 11.63
CA ASN A 150 -3.67 -10.65 12.72
C ASN A 150 -4.37 -10.49 14.08
N ALA A 151 -5.63 -10.95 14.23
CA ALA A 151 -6.42 -10.83 15.47
C ALA A 151 -5.66 -11.25 16.74
N LYS A 152 -4.86 -12.33 16.68
CA LYS A 152 -4.05 -12.80 17.81
C LYS A 152 -3.03 -11.76 18.27
N TYR A 153 -2.37 -11.08 17.33
CA TYR A 153 -1.42 -10.02 17.65
C TYR A 153 -2.12 -8.83 18.32
N TRP A 154 -3.24 -8.34 17.77
CA TRP A 154 -3.98 -7.22 18.37
C TRP A 154 -4.46 -7.54 19.78
N SER A 155 -5.01 -8.75 19.98
CA SER A 155 -5.48 -9.20 21.30
C SER A 155 -4.38 -9.30 22.36
N SER A 156 -3.11 -9.37 21.95
CA SER A 156 -1.97 -9.44 22.87
C SER A 156 -1.49 -8.08 23.37
N LEU A 157 -2.03 -6.96 22.85
CA LEU A 157 -1.59 -5.60 23.19
C LEU A 157 -2.20 -5.04 24.49
N THR A 158 -2.88 -5.86 25.30
CA THR A 158 -3.68 -5.40 26.45
C THR A 158 -2.86 -4.86 27.63
N ASN A 159 -1.58 -5.23 27.74
CA ASN A 159 -0.69 -4.85 28.85
C ASN A 159 0.55 -4.09 28.32
N ILE A 160 0.32 -3.10 27.47
CA ILE A 160 1.39 -2.28 26.89
C ILE A 160 1.38 -0.91 27.55
N ASP A 161 2.47 -0.58 28.25
CA ASP A 161 2.64 0.73 28.89
C ASP A 161 3.26 1.79 27.97
N LYS A 162 3.89 1.34 26.87
CA LYS A 162 4.64 2.20 25.96
C LYS A 162 4.60 1.71 24.51
N ILE A 163 4.31 2.62 23.59
CA ILE A 163 4.43 2.43 22.15
C ILE A 163 5.52 3.37 21.63
N VAL A 164 6.42 2.84 20.81
CA VAL A 164 7.47 3.63 20.15
C VAL A 164 7.40 3.40 18.65
N ILE A 165 7.28 4.49 17.89
CA ILE A 165 7.17 4.48 16.43
C ILE A 165 8.47 5.00 15.85
N TYR A 166 9.10 4.19 15.00
CA TYR A 166 10.38 4.49 14.36
C TYR A 166 10.20 4.65 12.84
N GLY A 167 10.72 5.74 12.28
CA GLY A 167 10.90 5.92 10.83
C GLY A 167 9.62 5.78 10.00
N HIS A 168 8.45 6.06 10.58
CA HIS A 168 7.16 5.87 9.93
C HIS A 168 6.64 7.20 9.35
N SER A 169 6.07 7.15 8.15
CA SER A 169 5.52 8.34 7.48
C SER A 169 4.26 8.90 8.16
N LEU A 170 3.57 8.07 8.95
CA LEU A 170 2.26 8.35 9.56
C LEU A 170 1.19 8.73 8.52
N SER A 171 1.31 8.15 7.30
CA SER A 171 0.36 8.41 6.22
C SER A 171 -0.99 7.75 6.46
N ASP A 172 -2.02 8.26 5.79
CA ASP A 172 -3.38 7.71 5.89
C ASP A 172 -3.49 6.27 5.36
N ILE A 173 -2.52 5.83 4.54
CA ILE A 173 -2.45 4.46 4.01
C ILE A 173 -2.39 3.41 5.13
N ASP A 174 -1.68 3.71 6.21
CA ASP A 174 -1.44 2.76 7.32
C ASP A 174 -2.27 3.10 8.56
N LEU A 175 -3.10 4.15 8.51
CA LEU A 175 -3.82 4.69 9.67
C LEU A 175 -4.68 3.64 10.38
N ASP A 176 -5.35 2.79 9.61
CA ASP A 176 -6.25 1.76 10.14
C ASP A 176 -5.54 0.74 11.03
N TYR A 177 -4.27 0.42 10.77
CA TYR A 177 -3.49 -0.42 11.68
C TYR A 177 -3.28 0.25 13.04
N PHE A 178 -3.05 1.57 13.06
CA PHE A 178 -2.87 2.31 14.30
C PHE A 178 -4.18 2.57 15.03
N VAL A 179 -5.29 2.73 14.29
CA VAL A 179 -6.64 2.72 14.86
C VAL A 179 -6.88 1.39 15.58
N GLU A 180 -6.47 0.27 14.97
CA GLU A 180 -6.61 -1.05 15.57
C GLU A 180 -5.74 -1.24 16.82
N ILE A 181 -4.49 -0.73 16.81
CA ILE A 181 -3.62 -0.69 17.99
C ILE A 181 -4.29 0.12 19.11
N ALA A 182 -4.78 1.33 18.81
CA ALA A 182 -5.39 2.22 19.78
C ALA A 182 -6.65 1.62 20.45
N LYS A 183 -7.38 0.74 19.77
CA LYS A 183 -8.52 0.00 20.35
C LYS A 183 -8.11 -1.04 21.40
N HIS A 184 -6.90 -1.59 21.30
CA HIS A 184 -6.46 -2.74 22.09
C HIS A 184 -5.54 -2.37 23.26
N VAL A 185 -4.98 -1.16 23.25
CA VAL A 185 -4.16 -0.63 24.34
C VAL A 185 -4.99 0.20 25.33
N THR A 186 -4.46 0.40 26.52
CA THR A 186 -5.10 1.24 27.53
C THR A 186 -4.93 2.74 27.20
N PRO A 187 -5.85 3.62 27.61
CA PRO A 187 -5.76 5.05 27.31
C PRO A 187 -4.54 5.78 27.89
N ASP A 188 -3.91 5.21 28.93
CA ASP A 188 -2.75 5.78 29.64
C ASP A 188 -1.39 5.39 29.03
N VAL A 189 -1.40 4.52 28.01
CA VAL A 189 -0.18 4.12 27.29
C VAL A 189 0.57 5.34 26.77
N GLN A 190 1.89 5.33 26.92
CA GLN A 190 2.75 6.42 26.45
C GLN A 190 3.18 6.20 25.01
N TRP A 191 2.95 7.17 24.14
CA TRP A 191 3.31 7.12 22.72
C TRP A 191 4.54 7.98 22.43
N PHE A 192 5.55 7.37 21.80
CA PHE A 192 6.79 8.04 21.40
C PHE A 192 6.93 7.99 19.87
N PHE A 193 7.05 9.15 19.25
CA PHE A 193 7.15 9.29 17.79
C PHE A 193 8.55 9.77 17.40
N SER A 194 9.29 8.95 16.66
CA SER A 194 10.54 9.40 16.06
C SER A 194 10.25 10.43 14.96
N ILE A 195 10.95 11.55 14.95
CA ILE A 195 10.93 12.52 13.87
C ILE A 195 12.35 12.75 13.33
N TYR A 196 12.46 12.97 12.03
CA TYR A 196 13.71 13.30 11.37
C TYR A 196 13.55 14.62 10.61
N TYR A 197 14.53 15.52 10.74
CA TYR A 197 14.51 16.81 10.05
C TYR A 197 15.94 17.32 9.88
N ASN A 198 16.20 18.03 8.78
CA ASN A 198 17.50 18.67 8.54
C ASN A 198 17.51 20.17 8.88
N ASN A 199 16.33 20.77 9.05
CA ASN A 199 16.16 22.18 9.37
C ASN A 199 14.90 22.44 10.21
N PRO A 200 14.77 23.63 10.84
CA PRO A 200 13.62 23.96 11.68
C PRO A 200 12.27 23.91 10.96
N GLN A 201 12.21 24.28 9.68
CA GLN A 201 10.96 24.28 8.91
C GLN A 201 10.46 22.84 8.67
N GLU A 202 11.36 21.90 8.39
CA GLU A 202 11.04 20.47 8.33
C GLU A 202 10.58 19.95 9.68
N ARG A 203 11.27 20.31 10.77
CA ARG A 203 10.87 19.93 12.13
C ARG A 203 9.41 20.29 12.43
N ASP A 204 9.02 21.52 12.10
CA ASP A 204 7.65 22.00 12.37
C ASP A 204 6.61 21.23 11.54
N LYS A 205 6.94 20.85 10.30
CA LYS A 205 6.10 19.97 9.46
C LYS A 205 5.96 18.58 10.07
N GLU A 206 7.05 17.97 10.52
CA GLU A 206 7.03 16.65 11.16
C GLU A 206 6.21 16.66 12.46
N ILE A 207 6.39 17.69 13.30
CA ILE A 207 5.58 17.88 14.51
C ILE A 207 4.10 18.08 14.15
N SER A 208 3.79 18.84 13.10
CA SER A 208 2.41 19.01 12.64
C SER A 208 1.80 17.69 12.18
N ARG A 209 2.57 16.83 11.50
CA ARG A 209 2.12 15.50 11.09
C ARG A 209 1.81 14.60 12.29
N VAL A 210 2.69 14.59 13.29
CA VAL A 210 2.44 13.85 14.55
C VAL A 210 1.18 14.37 15.25
N LYS A 211 0.97 15.69 15.31
CA LYS A 211 -0.25 16.27 15.91
C LYS A 211 -1.52 15.89 15.17
N ASP A 212 -1.52 15.93 13.84
CA ASP A 212 -2.64 15.48 13.01
C ASP A 212 -2.96 14.00 13.27
N PHE A 213 -1.91 13.17 13.33
CA PHE A 213 -2.03 11.75 13.60
C PHE A 213 -2.61 11.45 15.01
N ILE A 214 -2.12 12.13 16.04
CA ILE A 214 -2.67 12.08 17.42
C ILE A 214 -4.16 12.44 17.43
N SER A 215 -4.54 13.48 16.68
CA SER A 215 -5.93 13.92 16.56
C SER A 215 -6.81 12.87 15.88
N LYS A 216 -6.36 12.31 14.75
CA LYS A 216 -7.05 11.25 14.01
C LYS A 216 -7.33 10.01 14.87
N LEU A 217 -6.36 9.62 15.69
CA LEU A 217 -6.47 8.49 16.62
C LEU A 217 -7.15 8.83 17.94
N LYS A 218 -7.47 10.11 18.20
CA LYS A 218 -8.05 10.60 19.45
C LYS A 218 -7.22 10.24 20.68
N LEU A 219 -5.90 10.27 20.54
CA LEU A 219 -4.97 10.02 21.66
C LEU A 219 -4.90 11.23 22.59
N ASP A 220 -4.67 10.98 23.88
CA ASP A 220 -4.35 12.05 24.82
C ASP A 220 -2.97 12.61 24.50
N ALA A 221 -2.92 13.87 24.07
CA ALA A 221 -1.68 14.54 23.72
C ALA A 221 -0.68 14.63 24.89
N SER A 222 -1.14 14.56 26.14
CA SER A 222 -0.26 14.54 27.32
C SER A 222 0.53 13.24 27.46
N ASN A 223 0.05 12.14 26.84
CA ASN A 223 0.73 10.86 26.79
C ASN A 223 1.61 10.69 25.54
N CYS A 224 1.73 11.74 24.70
CA CYS A 224 2.43 11.68 23.42
C CYS A 224 3.69 12.55 23.42
N GLN A 225 4.81 11.99 22.95
CA GLN A 225 6.09 12.69 22.90
C GLN A 225 6.80 12.43 21.57
N THR A 226 7.54 13.42 21.07
CA THR A 226 8.43 13.26 19.92
C THR A 226 9.88 13.14 20.36
N PHE A 227 10.68 12.37 19.62
CA PHE A 227 12.13 12.27 19.81
C PHE A 227 12.82 12.18 18.45
N THR A 228 14.14 12.43 18.40
CA THR A 228 14.93 12.32 17.16
C THR A 228 15.77 11.05 17.17
N LEU A 229 15.96 10.48 15.97
CA LEU A 229 16.90 9.37 15.72
C LEU A 229 18.31 9.88 15.43
#